data_AF-A0A3B8JHN0-F1
#
_entry.id   AF-A0A3B8JHN0-F1
#
_cell.length_a   1.000
_cell.length_b   1.000
_cell.length_c   1.000
_cell.angle_alpha   90.00
_cell.angle_beta   90.00
_cell.angle_gamma   90.00
#
_symmetry.space_group_name_H-M   'P 1'
#
loop_
_entity.id
_entity.type
_entity.pdbx_description
1 polymer ?
#
loop_
_entity_poly.entity_id
_entity_poly.type
_entity_poly.pdbx_seq_one_letter_code
_entity_poly.pdbx_strand_id
1 'polypeptide(L)'
;MEYVTHRLIEQICEEIVNQNLDLFSSHALLKAQAKDYVKDTQMRLILQPVINGLIAILKNPITVENQLTKILAMRCEESPLEPGYLGGNILNLLCQLKTDLSENDFSDLNLVAKRG
;
A
#
# COMPACT_ATOMS: atom_id res chain seq x y z
N MET A 1 -1.75 16.98 -12.13
CA MET A 1 -1.00 16.21 -11.10
C MET A 1 -1.66 14.87 -10.79
N GLU A 2 -2.99 14.74 -10.89
CA GLU A 2 -3.71 13.48 -10.63
C GLU A 2 -3.33 12.31 -11.56
N TYR A 3 -2.97 12.61 -12.81
CA TYR A 3 -2.64 11.58 -13.81
C TYR A 3 -1.31 10.84 -13.53
N VAL A 4 -0.32 11.54 -12.94
CA VAL A 4 0.99 10.95 -12.62
C VAL A 4 0.86 10.01 -11.44
N THR A 5 0.09 10.40 -10.41
CA THR A 5 -0.18 9.54 -9.26
C THR A 5 -0.97 8.30 -9.67
N HIS A 6 -1.96 8.45 -10.56
CA HIS A 6 -2.74 7.31 -11.06
C HIS A 6 -1.88 6.30 -11.82
N ARG A 7 -1.08 6.77 -12.78
CA ARG A 7 -0.11 5.93 -13.51
C ARG A 7 0.86 5.20 -12.57
N LEU A 8 1.36 5.90 -11.55
CA LEU A 8 2.25 5.31 -10.55
C LEU A 8 1.55 4.18 -9.78
N ILE A 9 0.30 4.39 -9.36
CA ILE A 9 -0.50 3.37 -8.66
C ILE A 9 -0.72 2.15 -9.55
N GLU A 10 -1.11 2.35 -10.81
CA GLU A 10 -1.33 1.26 -11.77
C GLU A 10 -0.04 0.44 -11.96
N GLN A 11 1.08 1.13 -12.20
CA GLN A 11 2.38 0.46 -12.36
C GLN A 11 2.77 -0.34 -11.12
N ILE A 12 2.64 0.23 -9.92
CA ILE A 12 2.94 -0.50 -8.67
C ILE A 12 2.04 -1.74 -8.53
N CYS A 13 0.76 -1.63 -8.87
CA CYS A 13 -0.14 -2.78 -8.84
C CYS A 13 0.33 -3.88 -9.80
N GLU A 14 0.71 -3.53 -11.02
CA GLU A 14 1.23 -4.48 -12.01
C GLU A 14 2.56 -5.11 -11.56
N GLU A 15 3.47 -4.32 -10.98
CA GLU A 15 4.75 -4.80 -10.44
C GLU A 15 4.55 -5.85 -9.35
N ILE A 16 3.62 -5.61 -8.41
CA ILE A 16 3.32 -6.53 -7.31
C ILE A 16 2.67 -7.82 -7.83
N VAL A 17 1.78 -7.71 -8.80
CA VAL A 17 1.11 -8.88 -9.41
C VAL A 17 2.12 -9.73 -10.18
N ASN A 18 2.97 -9.10 -10.98
CA ASN A 18 3.97 -9.78 -11.81
C ASN A 18 5.27 -10.13 -11.05
N GLN A 19 5.42 -9.66 -9.81
CA GLN A 19 6.64 -9.81 -8.98
C GLN A 19 7.90 -9.16 -9.58
N ASN A 20 7.73 -8.24 -10.54
CA ASN A 20 8.83 -7.44 -11.09
C ASN A 20 8.84 -6.07 -10.40
N LEU A 21 9.62 -5.94 -9.32
CA LEU A 21 9.49 -4.83 -8.36
C LEU A 21 10.56 -3.75 -8.57
N ASP A 22 10.64 -3.15 -9.75
CA ASP A 22 11.63 -2.12 -10.05
C ASP A 22 11.34 -0.81 -9.30
N LEU A 23 10.17 -0.20 -9.51
CA LEU A 23 9.79 1.05 -8.86
C LEU A 23 9.43 0.84 -7.39
N PHE A 24 8.71 -0.24 -7.09
CA PHE A 24 8.27 -0.57 -5.74
C PHE A 24 9.42 -0.84 -4.77
N SER A 25 10.57 -1.34 -5.24
CA SER A 25 11.77 -1.51 -4.40
C SER A 25 12.65 -0.26 -4.35
N SER A 26 12.68 0.52 -5.43
CA SER A 26 13.55 1.70 -5.58
C SER A 26 13.00 2.97 -4.94
N HIS A 27 11.68 3.07 -4.69
CA HIS A 27 11.05 4.29 -4.17
C HIS A 27 10.17 4.01 -2.95
N ALA A 28 10.27 4.87 -1.92
CA ALA A 28 9.36 4.82 -0.77
C ALA A 28 7.96 5.32 -1.15
N LEU A 29 6.93 4.50 -0.90
CA LEU A 29 5.53 4.92 -1.01
C LEU A 29 5.11 5.85 0.14
N LEU A 30 5.75 5.68 1.29
CA LEU A 30 5.53 6.48 2.48
C LEU A 30 6.87 6.98 3.03
N LYS A 31 7.01 8.30 3.15
CA LYS A 31 8.19 8.88 3.80
C LYS A 31 7.97 8.89 5.31
N ALA A 32 8.53 7.92 6.01
CA ALA A 32 8.38 7.77 7.47
C ALA A 32 8.83 9.02 8.28
N GLN A 33 9.77 9.81 7.74
CA GLN A 33 10.29 11.03 8.37
C GLN A 33 9.50 12.31 8.00
N ALA A 34 8.42 12.21 7.22
CA ALA A 34 7.61 13.36 6.88
C ALA A 34 6.69 13.76 8.05
N LYS A 35 6.25 15.03 8.07
CA LYS A 35 5.27 15.53 9.05
C LYS A 35 3.99 14.69 9.01
N ASP A 36 3.30 14.55 10.15
CA ASP A 36 2.13 13.65 10.26
C ASP A 36 1.06 13.88 9.20
N TYR A 37 0.73 15.14 8.89
CA TYR A 37 -0.24 15.46 7.82
C TYR A 37 0.21 15.00 6.43
N VAL A 38 1.53 14.95 6.16
CA VAL A 38 2.08 14.48 4.89
C VAL A 38 1.98 12.97 4.82
N LYS A 39 2.30 12.26 5.91
CA LYS A 39 2.15 10.79 5.98
C LYS A 39 0.69 10.38 5.77
N ASP A 40 -0.22 11.05 6.46
CA ASP A 40 -1.67 10.85 6.35
C ASP A 40 -2.20 11.14 4.93
N THR A 41 -1.67 12.18 4.27
CA THR A 41 -1.98 12.45 2.86
C THR A 41 -1.43 11.38 1.92
N GLN A 42 -0.20 10.92 2.12
CA GLN A 42 0.40 9.85 1.31
C GLN A 42 -0.31 8.50 1.50
N MET A 43 -0.75 8.21 2.72
CA MET A 43 -1.58 7.04 3.02
C MET A 43 -2.86 7.06 2.19
N ARG A 44 -3.62 8.17 2.25
CA ARG A 44 -4.89 8.29 1.52
C ARG A 44 -4.75 8.36 0.00
N LEU A 45 -3.69 9.00 -0.51
CA LEU A 45 -3.55 9.25 -1.96
C LEU A 45 -2.67 8.24 -2.69
N ILE A 46 -1.90 7.41 -1.98
CA ILE A 46 -0.98 6.43 -2.58
C ILE A 46 -1.24 5.03 -2.03
N LEU A 47 -1.19 4.81 -0.72
CA LEU A 47 -1.32 3.46 -0.16
C LEU A 47 -2.73 2.90 -0.34
N GLN A 48 -3.76 3.67 -0.01
CA GLN A 48 -5.15 3.22 -0.14
C GLN A 48 -5.53 2.88 -1.60
N PRO A 49 -5.21 3.74 -2.60
CA PRO A 49 -5.47 3.40 -4.00
C PRO A 49 -4.69 2.17 -4.50
N VAL A 50 -3.44 1.95 -4.03
CA VAL A 50 -2.68 0.74 -4.36
C VAL A 50 -3.37 -0.50 -3.79
N ILE A 51 -3.80 -0.46 -2.52
CA ILE A 51 -4.54 -1.58 -1.91
C ILE A 51 -5.83 -1.86 -2.69
N ASN A 52 -6.62 -0.82 -2.97
CA ASN A 52 -7.86 -0.97 -3.73
C ASN A 52 -7.62 -1.52 -5.14
N GLY A 53 -6.56 -1.07 -5.83
CA GLY A 53 -6.15 -1.59 -7.13
C GLY A 53 -5.77 -3.07 -7.07
N LEU A 54 -4.96 -3.46 -6.09
CA LEU A 54 -4.58 -4.85 -5.87
C LEU A 54 -5.78 -5.73 -5.55
N ILE A 55 -6.72 -5.27 -4.72
CA ILE A 55 -7.97 -6.00 -4.42
C ILE A 55 -8.82 -6.12 -5.69
N ALA A 56 -8.92 -5.07 -6.51
CA ALA A 56 -9.68 -5.13 -7.76
C ALA A 56 -9.13 -6.15 -8.76
N ILE A 57 -7.80 -6.31 -8.81
CA ILE A 57 -7.09 -7.27 -9.67
C ILE A 57 -7.15 -8.69 -9.09
N LEU A 58 -6.74 -8.86 -7.83
CA LEU A 58 -6.59 -10.14 -7.14
C LEU A 58 -7.88 -10.65 -6.48
N LYS A 59 -8.97 -9.87 -6.58
CA LYS A 59 -10.34 -10.13 -6.12
C LYS A 59 -10.56 -10.32 -4.62
N ASN A 60 -9.51 -10.46 -3.82
CA ASN A 60 -9.64 -10.73 -2.39
C ASN A 60 -8.48 -10.09 -1.60
N PRO A 61 -8.75 -9.32 -0.53
CA PRO A 61 -7.72 -8.76 0.33
C PRO A 61 -6.78 -9.82 0.93
N ILE A 62 -7.26 -11.02 1.26
CA ILE A 62 -6.42 -12.12 1.76
C ILE A 62 -5.41 -12.55 0.69
N THR A 63 -5.80 -12.55 -0.58
CA THR A 63 -4.89 -12.86 -1.69
C THR A 63 -3.81 -11.78 -1.84
N VAL A 64 -4.17 -10.52 -1.60
CA VAL A 64 -3.20 -9.41 -1.56
C VAL A 64 -2.19 -9.61 -0.42
N GLU A 65 -2.66 -9.91 0.79
CA GLU A 65 -1.79 -10.21 1.95
C GLU A 65 -0.81 -11.35 1.64
N ASN A 66 -1.33 -12.45 1.08
CA ASN A 66 -0.52 -13.62 0.71
C ASN A 66 0.54 -13.27 -0.34
N GLN A 67 0.17 -12.49 -1.37
CA GLN A 67 1.11 -12.07 -2.42
C GLN A 67 2.23 -11.19 -1.85
N LEU A 68 1.89 -10.21 -1.02
CA LEU A 68 2.87 -9.32 -0.37
C LEU A 68 3.81 -10.10 0.55
N THR A 69 3.27 -11.05 1.33
CA THR A 69 4.05 -11.90 2.23
C THR A 69 5.00 -12.83 1.46
N LYS A 70 4.52 -13.39 0.34
CA LYS A 70 5.34 -14.23 -0.54
C LYS A 70 6.51 -13.45 -1.13
N ILE A 71 6.26 -12.24 -1.64
CA ILE A 71 7.31 -11.34 -2.16
C ILE A 71 8.35 -11.05 -1.08
N LEU A 72 7.91 -10.75 0.15
CA LEU A 72 8.81 -10.47 1.26
C LEU A 72 9.68 -11.68 1.60
N ALA A 73 9.09 -12.87 1.65
CA ALA A 73 9.82 -14.12 1.91
C ALA A 73 10.89 -14.39 0.84
N MET A 74 10.52 -14.31 -0.45
CA MET A 74 11.43 -14.50 -1.57
C MET A 74 12.63 -13.55 -1.51
N ARG A 75 12.40 -12.26 -1.26
CA ARG A 75 13.48 -11.27 -1.18
C ARG A 75 14.34 -11.41 0.07
N CYS A 76 13.77 -11.84 1.20
CA CYS A 76 14.55 -12.15 2.39
C CYS A 76 15.51 -13.33 2.18
N GLU A 77 15.14 -14.32 1.36
CA GLU A 77 16.00 -15.46 1.02
C GLU A 77 17.10 -15.10 0.01
N GLU A 78 16.80 -14.23 -0.97
CA GLU A 78 17.74 -13.89 -2.05
C GLU A 78 18.78 -12.84 -1.67
N SER A 79 18.44 -11.85 -0.82
CA SER A 79 19.36 -10.74 -0.50
C SER A 79 19.01 -10.06 0.83
N PRO A 80 19.42 -10.63 1.98
CA PRO A 80 19.11 -10.08 3.31
C PRO A 80 19.78 -8.72 3.62
N LEU A 81 20.64 -8.22 2.73
CA LEU A 81 21.50 -7.06 2.97
C LEU A 81 21.25 -5.89 2.01
N GLU A 82 20.32 -5.97 1.05
CA GLU A 82 20.05 -4.85 0.15
C GLU A 82 19.20 -3.76 0.86
N PRO A 83 19.77 -2.55 1.08
CA PRO A 83 18.99 -1.44 1.57
C PRO A 83 18.03 -0.99 0.47
N GLY A 84 16.75 -1.29 0.63
CA GLY A 84 15.71 -0.92 -0.30
C GLY A 84 14.41 -0.52 0.40
N TYR A 85 13.50 0.08 -0.36
CA TYR A 85 12.19 0.48 0.16
C TYR A 85 11.17 -0.66 0.15
N LEU A 86 11.51 -1.80 -0.46
CA LEU A 86 10.63 -2.96 -0.61
C LEU A 86 10.03 -3.43 0.73
N GLY A 87 10.87 -3.72 1.73
CA GLY A 87 10.40 -4.22 3.03
C GLY A 87 9.50 -3.20 3.74
N GLY A 88 9.88 -1.92 3.71
CA GLY A 88 9.08 -0.84 4.30
C GLY A 88 7.75 -0.64 3.57
N ASN A 89 7.75 -0.70 2.25
CA ASN A 89 6.54 -0.57 1.43
C ASN A 89 5.57 -1.73 1.66
N ILE A 90 6.07 -2.97 1.72
CA ILE A 90 5.26 -4.16 2.03
C ILE A 90 4.66 -4.03 3.43
N LEU A 91 5.47 -3.69 4.43
CA LEU A 91 4.99 -3.57 5.81
C LEU A 91 3.90 -2.49 5.92
N ASN A 92 4.08 -1.36 5.25
CA ASN A 92 3.08 -0.29 5.24
C ASN A 92 1.78 -0.75 4.57
N LEU A 93 1.84 -1.46 3.45
CA LEU A 93 0.65 -2.00 2.78
C LEU A 93 -0.06 -3.05 3.63
N LEU A 94 0.68 -3.98 4.26
CA LEU A 94 0.12 -4.99 5.14
C LEU A 94 -0.54 -4.39 6.39
N CYS A 95 0.08 -3.35 6.99
CA CYS A 95 -0.51 -2.64 8.12
C CYS A 95 -1.84 -1.98 7.72
N GLN A 96 -1.87 -1.28 6.59
CA GLN A 96 -3.09 -0.63 6.12
C GLN A 96 -4.17 -1.63 5.72
N LEU A 97 -3.80 -2.72 5.05
CA LEU A 97 -4.73 -3.79 4.68
C LEU A 97 -5.40 -4.42 5.91
N LYS A 98 -4.64 -4.64 6.99
CA LYS A 98 -5.19 -5.16 8.26
C LYS A 98 -6.08 -4.14 8.96
N THR A 99 -5.71 -2.86 8.93
CA THR A 99 -6.55 -1.78 9.45
C THR A 99 -7.86 -1.69 8.68
N ASP A 100 -7.84 -1.74 7.36
CA ASP A 100 -9.03 -1.68 6.50
C ASP A 100 -9.95 -2.92 6.71
N LEU A 101 -9.34 -4.11 6.81
CA LEU A 101 -10.05 -5.35 7.17
C LEU A 101 -10.70 -5.30 8.56
N SER A 102 -10.11 -4.55 9.51
CA SER A 102 -10.65 -4.35 10.85
C SER A 102 -11.63 -3.17 10.94
N GLU A 103 -11.51 -2.15 10.08
CA GLU A 103 -12.42 -1.00 9.96
C GLU A 103 -13.69 -1.34 9.17
N ASN A 104 -13.77 -2.55 8.60
CA ASN A 104 -14.97 -3.08 7.94
C ASN A 104 -16.17 -3.32 8.90
N ASP A 105 -16.09 -2.84 10.16
CA ASP A 105 -17.20 -2.79 11.14
C ASP A 105 -17.86 -1.40 11.25
N PHE A 106 -17.50 -0.38 10.45
CA PHE A 106 -18.17 0.94 10.52
C PHE A 106 -18.65 1.46 9.16
N SER A 107 -19.62 0.77 8.58
CA SER A 107 -20.54 1.37 7.60
C SER A 107 -21.59 2.30 8.24
N ASP A 108 -21.50 2.63 9.54
CA ASP A 108 -22.61 3.29 10.25
C ASP A 108 -22.21 4.36 11.28
N LEU A 109 -21.19 5.20 11.01
CA LEU A 109 -21.07 6.45 11.77
C LEU A 109 -20.74 7.67 10.91
N ASN A 110 -21.74 7.99 10.09
CA ASN A 110 -22.40 9.29 10.06
C ASN A 110 -21.49 10.54 10.04
N LEU A 111 -21.20 10.96 8.82
CA LEU A 111 -21.05 12.37 8.45
C LEU A 111 -22.16 13.23 9.06
N VAL A 112 -21.93 13.84 10.22
CA VAL A 112 -22.49 15.16 10.54
C VAL A 112 -21.46 15.98 11.31
N ALA A 113 -20.72 16.79 10.55
CA ALA A 113 -20.27 18.08 11.05
C ALA A 113 -21.53 18.93 11.34
N LYS A 114 -21.93 19.03 12.60
CA LYS A 114 -22.80 20.12 13.05
C LYS A 114 -21.95 21.19 13.70
N ARG A 115 -21.80 22.28 12.93
CA ARG A 115 -21.56 23.63 13.44
C ARG A 115 -22.53 23.95 14.58
N GLY A 116 -22.05 24.69 15.58
CA GLY A 116 -22.83 25.26 16.67
C GLY A 116 -21.93 25.58 17.84
#